data_AF-A0A4Y2DW25-F1
#
_entry.id   AF-A0A4Y2DW25-F1
#
_cell.length_a   1.000
_cell.length_b   1.000
_cell.length_c   1.000
_cell.angle_alpha   90.00
_cell.angle_beta   90.00
_cell.angle_gamma   90.00
#
_symmetry.space_group_name_H-M   'P 1'
#
loop_
_entity.id
_entity.type
_entity.pdbx_description
1 polymer ?
#
loop_
_entity_poly.entity_id
_entity_poly.type
_entity_poly.pdbx_seq_one_letter_code
_entity_poly.pdbx_strand_id
1 'polypeptide(L)'
;MEITVDQQDDNHEVQRPTDWPVQVDESTDVSDLSILLVIARYLNVNELEENLLLCNPLTKRCTCEDIFNVIQGYFCENEIDWAKCCGVCTDGGKSMSGCYKGLRGRIKIVAPHLAWSHCCIHRQSLAAKPLPDSLKEALNQSVKVVNFIKANSTNTRLFKSLCGDMGNLHTTLLLHTEVR
;
A
#
# COMPACT_ATOMS: atom_id res chain seq x y z
N MET A 1 8.10 23.23 -0.39
CA MET A 1 9.12 22.39 -1.06
C MET A 1 8.31 21.33 -1.79
N GLU A 2 7.94 21.61 -3.05
CA GLU A 2 7.29 20.62 -3.89
C GLU A 2 8.28 19.48 -4.07
N ILE A 3 7.90 18.30 -3.60
CA ILE A 3 8.60 17.07 -3.96
C ILE A 3 7.97 16.67 -5.30
N THR A 4 8.45 17.26 -6.40
CA THR A 4 8.24 16.69 -7.72
C THR A 4 9.09 15.42 -7.77
N VAL A 5 8.46 14.29 -7.43
CA VAL A 5 8.97 12.97 -7.83
C VAL A 5 8.85 12.95 -9.36
N ASP A 6 9.89 12.54 -10.08
CA ASP A 6 9.86 12.35 -11.54
C ASP A 6 8.84 11.26 -11.90
N GLN A 7 7.54 11.58 -11.91
CA GLN A 7 6.45 10.63 -12.13
C GLN A 7 6.21 10.30 -13.62
N GLN A 8 6.83 11.04 -14.53
CA GLN A 8 6.44 11.07 -15.94
C GLN A 8 7.07 9.95 -16.78
N ASP A 9 8.30 9.50 -16.46
CA ASP A 9 8.99 8.46 -17.23
C ASP A 9 8.55 7.03 -16.84
N ASP A 10 8.16 6.78 -15.59
CA ASP A 10 7.84 5.44 -15.10
C ASP A 10 6.45 4.93 -15.55
N ASN A 11 5.56 5.82 -15.98
CA ASN A 11 4.19 5.47 -16.38
C ASN A 11 4.15 4.67 -17.70
N HIS A 12 5.10 4.89 -18.58
CA HIS A 12 5.23 4.12 -19.83
C HIS A 12 5.65 2.67 -19.57
N GLU A 13 6.28 2.39 -18.43
CA GLU A 13 6.73 1.04 -18.07
C GLU A 13 5.56 0.18 -17.60
N VAL A 14 4.63 0.76 -16.83
CA VAL A 14 3.39 0.13 -16.34
C VAL A 14 2.50 -0.37 -17.49
N GLN A 15 2.61 0.21 -18.69
CA GLN A 15 1.80 -0.18 -19.84
C GLN A 15 2.32 -1.41 -20.63
N ARG A 16 3.58 -1.81 -20.42
CA ARG A 16 4.22 -2.98 -21.06
C ARG A 16 3.86 -4.35 -20.42
N PRO A 17 3.71 -4.49 -19.09
CA PRO A 17 3.34 -5.75 -18.45
C PRO A 17 1.90 -6.16 -18.78
N THR A 18 1.70 -7.46 -18.91
CA THR A 18 0.43 -8.05 -19.36
C THR A 18 -0.68 -8.05 -18.31
N ASP A 19 -0.38 -7.73 -17.06
CA ASP A 19 -1.35 -7.61 -15.96
C ASP A 19 -0.67 -6.90 -14.78
N TRP A 20 -1.27 -5.83 -14.25
CA TRP A 20 -0.73 -5.14 -13.06
C TRP A 20 -1.84 -4.82 -12.04
N PRO A 21 -1.69 -5.19 -10.76
CA PRO A 21 -2.58 -4.73 -9.72
C PRO A 21 -2.18 -3.35 -9.17
N VAL A 22 -3.16 -2.64 -8.61
CA VAL A 22 -2.93 -1.45 -7.79
C VAL A 22 -3.33 -1.66 -6.34
N GLN A 23 -2.60 -1.04 -5.44
CA GLN A 23 -3.02 -0.81 -4.07
C GLN A 23 -3.46 0.64 -3.92
N VAL A 24 -4.67 0.83 -3.40
CA VAL A 24 -5.25 2.14 -3.12
C VAL A 24 -5.45 2.27 -1.62
N ASP A 25 -4.82 3.28 -1.04
CA ASP A 25 -4.87 3.55 0.39
C ASP A 25 -5.14 5.02 0.66
N GLU A 26 -5.87 5.29 1.74
CA GLU A 26 -6.11 6.64 2.25
C GLU A 26 -5.35 6.78 3.58
N SER A 27 -4.42 7.73 3.65
CA SER A 27 -3.70 8.05 4.87
C SER A 27 -3.97 9.48 5.29
N THR A 28 -4.09 9.72 6.60
CA THR A 28 -4.16 11.08 7.16
C THR A 28 -2.76 11.52 7.59
N ASP A 29 -2.31 12.67 7.10
CA ASP A 29 -1.03 13.25 7.51
C ASP A 29 -1.09 13.93 8.89
N VAL A 30 0.02 14.52 9.33
CA VAL A 30 0.11 15.20 10.64
C VAL A 30 -0.69 16.51 10.72
N SER A 31 -1.21 17.01 9.60
CA SER A 31 -2.00 18.23 9.48
C SER A 31 -3.49 17.93 9.26
N ASP A 32 -3.93 16.69 9.53
CA ASP A 32 -5.29 16.17 9.29
C ASP A 32 -5.71 16.20 7.81
N LEU A 33 -4.76 16.29 6.88
CA LEU A 33 -5.03 16.20 5.46
C LEU A 33 -5.10 14.73 5.04
N SER A 34 -6.20 14.34 4.42
CA SER A 34 -6.35 13.01 3.84
C SER A 34 -5.60 12.96 2.50
N ILE A 35 -4.73 11.97 2.33
CA ILE A 35 -3.90 11.77 1.15
C ILE A 35 -4.26 10.40 0.55
N LEU A 36 -4.62 10.41 -0.72
CA LEU A 36 -4.84 9.23 -1.52
C LEU A 36 -3.52 8.76 -2.12
N LEU A 37 -3.16 7.51 -1.86
CA LEU A 37 -2.01 6.84 -2.44
C LEU A 37 -2.47 5.73 -3.39
N VAL A 38 -1.91 5.69 -4.59
CA VAL A 38 -2.08 4.59 -5.55
C VAL A 38 -0.72 4.08 -5.95
N ILE A 39 -0.45 2.82 -5.63
CA ILE A 39 0.80 2.14 -5.95
C ILE A 39 0.48 1.01 -6.92
N ALA A 40 1.13 0.98 -8.07
CA ALA A 40 1.08 -0.15 -9.00
C ALA A 40 2.24 -1.09 -8.72
N ARG A 41 1.99 -2.39 -8.90
CA ARG A 41 3.03 -3.40 -8.87
C ARG A 41 3.00 -4.18 -10.17
N TYR A 42 4.14 -4.35 -10.81
CA TYR A 42 4.19 -4.97 -12.13
C TYR A 42 5.53 -5.67 -12.40
N LEU A 43 5.57 -6.50 -13.44
CA LEU A 43 6.77 -7.23 -13.82
C LEU A 43 7.47 -6.52 -14.98
N ASN A 44 8.66 -5.98 -14.75
CA ASN A 44 9.50 -5.36 -15.75
C ASN A 44 10.73 -6.25 -16.02
N VAL A 45 10.87 -6.78 -17.23
CA VAL A 45 12.03 -7.63 -17.61
C VAL A 45 12.35 -8.74 -16.58
N ASN A 46 11.30 -9.40 -16.05
CA ASN A 46 11.34 -10.41 -14.98
C ASN A 46 11.72 -9.92 -13.57
N GLU A 47 11.86 -8.61 -13.37
CA GLU A 47 11.98 -7.99 -12.06
C GLU A 47 10.64 -7.42 -11.62
N LEU A 48 10.34 -7.60 -10.34
CA LEU A 48 9.09 -7.13 -9.75
C LEU A 48 9.29 -5.71 -9.26
N GLU A 49 8.60 -4.77 -9.90
CA GLU A 49 8.69 -3.35 -9.60
C GLU A 49 7.42 -2.85 -8.93
N GLU A 50 7.59 -1.82 -8.10
CA GLU A 50 6.51 -1.09 -7.43
C GLU A 50 6.69 0.39 -7.73
N ASN A 51 5.64 1.04 -8.24
CA ASN A 51 5.67 2.46 -8.59
C ASN A 51 4.50 3.22 -7.93
N LEU A 52 4.80 4.38 -7.37
CA LEU A 52 3.81 5.30 -6.82
C LEU A 52 3.20 6.14 -7.95
N LEU A 53 2.08 5.65 -8.48
CA LEU A 53 1.34 6.35 -9.54
C LEU A 53 0.78 7.69 -9.03
N LEU A 54 0.08 7.65 -7.89
CA LEU A 54 -0.65 8.82 -7.39
C LEU A 54 -0.35 9.06 -5.92
N CYS A 55 -0.06 10.33 -5.59
CA CYS A 55 -0.05 10.86 -4.24
C CYS A 55 -0.82 12.18 -4.24
N ASN A 56 -2.11 12.14 -3.87
CA ASN A 56 -3.02 13.27 -4.07
C ASN A 56 -3.73 13.66 -2.78
N PRO A 57 -3.62 14.93 -2.33
CA PRO A 57 -4.36 15.41 -1.17
C PRO A 57 -5.86 15.58 -1.48
N LEU A 58 -6.69 14.90 -0.71
CA LEU A 58 -8.15 15.00 -0.76
C LEU A 58 -8.61 16.23 0.04
N THR A 59 -8.65 17.38 -0.61
CA THR A 59 -8.92 18.70 0.03
C THR A 59 -10.38 18.99 0.37
N LYS A 60 -11.33 18.20 -0.12
CA LYS A 60 -12.77 18.46 0.05
C LYS A 60 -13.48 17.32 0.81
N ARG A 61 -13.92 16.30 0.09
CA ARG A 61 -14.61 15.14 0.66
C ARG A 61 -13.86 13.87 0.25
N CYS A 62 -13.75 12.93 1.17
CA CYS A 62 -13.21 11.60 0.90
C CYS A 62 -14.35 10.63 0.58
N THR A 63 -15.26 11.00 -0.34
CA THR A 63 -16.26 10.03 -0.79
C THR A 63 -15.61 9.05 -1.76
N CYS A 64 -16.20 7.86 -1.89
CA CYS A 64 -15.78 6.87 -2.89
C CYS A 64 -15.81 7.41 -4.33
N GLU A 65 -16.65 8.40 -4.61
CA GLU A 65 -16.78 9.04 -5.91
C GLU A 65 -15.62 9.97 -6.19
N ASP A 66 -15.27 10.80 -5.19
CA ASP A 66 -14.12 11.69 -5.27
C ASP A 66 -12.83 10.88 -5.50
N ILE A 67 -12.64 9.81 -4.72
CA ILE A 67 -11.49 8.90 -4.86
C ILE A 67 -11.47 8.29 -6.27
N PHE A 68 -12.59 7.75 -6.74
CA PHE A 68 -12.67 7.16 -8.09
C PHE A 68 -12.34 8.19 -9.18
N ASN A 69 -12.89 9.40 -9.10
CA ASN A 69 -12.68 10.44 -10.10
C ASN A 69 -11.22 10.91 -10.15
N VAL A 70 -10.54 10.99 -9.01
CA VAL A 70 -9.11 11.33 -8.97
C VAL A 70 -8.28 10.24 -9.65
N ILE A 71 -8.53 8.95 -9.35
CA ILE A 71 -7.81 7.84 -9.98
C ILE A 71 -8.11 7.78 -11.49
N GLN A 72 -9.39 7.92 -11.87
CA GLN A 72 -9.81 7.92 -13.27
C GLN A 72 -9.19 9.08 -14.05
N GLY A 73 -9.13 10.28 -13.46
CA GLY A 73 -8.49 11.45 -14.05
C GLY A 73 -7.01 11.18 -14.33
N TYR A 74 -6.28 10.68 -13.32
CA TYR A 74 -4.88 10.31 -13.48
C TYR A 74 -4.67 9.24 -14.56
N PHE A 75 -5.52 8.22 -14.60
CA PHE A 75 -5.42 7.15 -15.59
C PHE A 75 -5.68 7.69 -17.00
N CYS A 76 -6.67 8.57 -17.19
CA CYS A 76 -6.90 9.24 -18.46
C CYS A 76 -5.73 10.12 -18.90
N GLU A 77 -5.19 10.93 -17.99
CA GLU A 77 -4.08 11.87 -18.27
C GLU A 77 -2.78 11.15 -18.66
N ASN A 78 -2.56 9.95 -18.10
CA ASN A 78 -1.36 9.15 -18.35
C ASN A 78 -1.59 7.98 -19.31
N GLU A 79 -2.74 7.97 -20.00
CA GLU A 79 -3.13 6.94 -20.97
C GLU A 79 -3.09 5.50 -20.39
N ILE A 80 -3.33 5.37 -19.09
CA ILE A 80 -3.34 4.10 -18.37
C ILE A 80 -4.71 3.43 -18.54
N ASP A 81 -4.72 2.26 -19.17
CA ASP A 81 -5.95 1.51 -19.44
C ASP A 81 -6.32 0.59 -18.27
N TRP A 82 -7.52 0.79 -17.74
CA TRP A 82 -8.15 -0.11 -16.77
C TRP A 82 -8.25 -1.56 -17.26
N ALA A 83 -8.30 -1.80 -18.57
CA ALA A 83 -8.33 -3.13 -19.16
C ALA A 83 -7.05 -3.94 -18.89
N LYS A 84 -5.93 -3.27 -18.57
CA LYS A 84 -4.65 -3.92 -18.20
C LYS A 84 -4.51 -4.09 -16.69
N CYS A 85 -5.42 -3.51 -15.90
CA CYS A 85 -5.38 -3.60 -14.45
C CYS A 85 -6.06 -4.88 -13.97
N CYS A 86 -5.26 -5.84 -13.49
CA CYS A 86 -5.78 -7.16 -13.12
C CYS A 86 -6.36 -7.21 -11.70
N GLY A 87 -6.02 -6.22 -10.85
CA GLY A 87 -6.43 -6.22 -9.45
C GLY A 87 -6.44 -4.86 -8.77
N VAL A 88 -7.28 -4.72 -7.74
CA VAL A 88 -7.27 -3.59 -6.80
C VAL A 88 -7.24 -4.11 -5.37
N CYS A 89 -6.31 -3.59 -4.57
CA CYS A 89 -6.19 -3.85 -3.16
C CYS A 89 -6.56 -2.59 -2.38
N THR A 90 -7.41 -2.70 -1.35
CA THR A 90 -7.81 -1.58 -0.49
C THR A 90 -7.77 -1.95 0.99
N ASP A 91 -7.64 -0.98 1.88
CA ASP A 91 -7.65 -1.11 3.36
C ASP A 91 -8.89 -1.79 3.99
N GLY A 92 -9.97 -1.93 3.21
CA GLY A 92 -11.22 -2.53 3.64
C GLY A 92 -12.20 -1.54 4.28
N GLY A 93 -11.86 -0.25 4.35
CA GLY A 93 -12.73 0.81 4.82
C GLY A 93 -14.06 0.82 4.07
N LYS A 94 -15.14 1.27 4.72
CA LYS A 94 -16.50 1.20 4.15
C LYS A 94 -16.62 1.93 2.81
N SER A 95 -15.92 3.06 2.65
CA SER A 95 -15.82 3.84 1.42
C SER A 95 -15.09 3.08 0.29
N MET A 96 -14.18 2.18 0.62
CA MET A 96 -13.31 1.48 -0.33
C MET A 96 -13.87 0.12 -0.75
N SER A 97 -14.31 -0.69 0.23
CA SER A 97 -14.65 -2.10 0.04
C SER A 97 -16.09 -2.38 -0.39
N GLY A 98 -16.99 -1.37 -0.29
CA GLY A 98 -18.40 -1.51 -0.63
C GLY A 98 -18.63 -1.96 -2.07
N CYS A 99 -19.38 -3.06 -2.27
CA CYS A 99 -19.61 -3.64 -3.60
C CYS A 99 -20.61 -2.84 -4.47
N TYR A 100 -21.47 -2.02 -3.87
CA TYR A 100 -22.43 -1.17 -4.60
C TYR A 100 -22.08 0.31 -4.55
N LYS A 101 -21.69 0.80 -3.36
CA LYS A 101 -21.44 2.22 -3.08
C LYS A 101 -20.00 2.51 -2.67
N GLY A 102 -19.09 1.53 -2.74
CA GLY A 102 -17.68 1.75 -2.45
C GLY A 102 -16.87 1.93 -3.73
N LEU A 103 -15.59 2.29 -3.58
CA LEU A 103 -14.63 2.41 -4.68
C LEU A 103 -14.61 1.12 -5.53
N ARG A 104 -14.58 -0.05 -4.88
CA ARG A 104 -14.67 -1.36 -5.53
C ARG A 104 -15.84 -1.44 -6.51
N GLY A 105 -17.04 -1.04 -6.08
CA GLY A 105 -18.24 -1.09 -6.92
C GLY A 105 -18.11 -0.21 -8.16
N ARG A 106 -17.55 0.99 -8.02
CA ARG A 106 -17.31 1.92 -9.13
C ARG A 106 -16.27 1.41 -10.11
N ILE A 107 -15.14 0.89 -9.62
CA ILE A 107 -14.11 0.27 -10.47
C ILE A 107 -14.70 -0.91 -11.24
N LYS A 108 -15.56 -1.73 -10.63
CA LYS A 108 -16.21 -2.86 -11.31
C LYS A 108 -17.14 -2.46 -12.47
N ILE A 109 -17.59 -1.20 -12.55
CA ILE A 109 -18.37 -0.70 -13.70
C ILE A 109 -17.46 -0.50 -14.91
N VAL A 110 -16.25 0.05 -14.72
CA VAL A 110 -15.29 0.33 -15.80
C VAL A 110 -14.35 -0.86 -16.09
N ALA A 111 -14.06 -1.68 -15.09
CA ALA A 111 -13.21 -2.87 -15.16
C ALA A 111 -13.88 -4.10 -14.52
N PRO A 112 -14.88 -4.73 -15.17
CA PRO A 112 -15.61 -5.85 -14.59
C PRO A 112 -14.76 -7.08 -14.27
N HIS A 113 -13.67 -7.28 -15.03
CA HIS A 113 -12.76 -8.43 -14.92
C HIS A 113 -11.83 -8.35 -13.68
N LEU A 114 -11.51 -7.14 -13.22
CA LEU A 114 -10.51 -6.86 -12.19
C LEU A 114 -10.80 -7.55 -10.85
N ALA A 115 -9.83 -8.23 -10.24
CA ALA A 115 -9.99 -8.86 -8.94
C ALA A 115 -9.89 -7.82 -7.80
N TRP A 116 -10.73 -7.93 -6.77
CA TRP A 116 -10.59 -7.09 -5.56
C TRP A 116 -10.05 -7.92 -4.40
N SER A 117 -9.07 -7.38 -3.68
CA SER A 117 -8.56 -7.93 -2.43
C SER A 117 -8.57 -6.90 -1.30
N HIS A 118 -8.76 -7.39 -0.08
CA HIS A 118 -8.58 -6.59 1.14
C HIS A 118 -7.11 -6.67 1.57
N CYS A 119 -6.49 -5.52 1.85
CA CYS A 119 -5.11 -5.38 2.31
C CYS A 119 -4.77 -6.38 3.40
N CYS A 120 -3.72 -7.17 3.18
CA CYS A 120 -3.29 -8.21 4.10
C CYS A 120 -2.87 -7.63 5.46
N ILE A 121 -2.26 -6.45 5.47
CA ILE A 121 -1.80 -5.75 6.68
C ILE A 121 -3.00 -5.34 7.53
N HIS A 122 -4.02 -4.70 6.94
CA HIS A 122 -5.26 -4.36 7.64
C HIS A 122 -6.00 -5.61 8.12
N ARG A 123 -6.07 -6.68 7.31
CA ARG A 123 -6.66 -7.96 7.75
C ARG A 123 -5.94 -8.58 8.93
N GLN A 124 -4.61 -8.58 8.93
CA GLN A 124 -3.80 -9.10 10.03
C GLN A 124 -3.99 -8.28 11.30
N SER A 125 -3.99 -6.94 11.18
CA SER A 125 -4.28 -6.03 12.30
C SER A 125 -5.67 -6.33 12.89
N LEU A 126 -6.70 -6.49 12.06
CA LEU A 126 -8.05 -6.85 12.52
C LEU A 126 -8.10 -8.24 13.17
N ALA A 127 -7.38 -9.23 12.64
CA ALA A 127 -7.30 -10.58 13.19
C ALA A 127 -6.55 -10.62 14.54
N ALA A 128 -5.64 -9.67 14.80
CA ALA A 128 -4.91 -9.58 16.05
C ALA A 128 -5.75 -9.00 17.21
N LYS A 129 -6.78 -8.20 16.93
CA LYS A 129 -7.63 -7.56 17.95
C LYS A 129 -8.26 -8.55 18.96
N PRO A 130 -8.88 -9.67 18.54
CA PRO A 130 -9.51 -10.62 19.47
C PRO A 130 -8.53 -11.60 20.13
N LEU A 131 -7.21 -11.48 19.93
CA LEU A 131 -6.26 -12.42 20.53
C LEU A 131 -6.31 -12.39 22.08
N PRO A 132 -6.10 -13.54 22.74
CA PRO A 132 -5.89 -13.60 24.19
C PRO A 132 -4.70 -12.75 24.64
N ASP A 133 -4.74 -12.27 25.88
CA ASP A 133 -3.71 -11.37 26.44
C ASP A 133 -2.30 -11.98 26.41
N SER A 134 -2.18 -13.30 26.61
CA SER A 134 -0.88 -14.00 26.52
C SER A 134 -0.25 -13.89 25.13
N LEU A 135 -1.05 -13.97 24.06
CA LEU A 135 -0.57 -13.82 22.68
C LEU A 135 -0.33 -12.36 22.33
N LYS A 136 -1.17 -11.43 22.82
CA LYS A 136 -0.94 -9.99 22.68
C LYS A 136 0.37 -9.55 23.32
N GLU A 137 0.70 -10.08 24.49
CA GLU A 137 1.95 -9.77 25.16
C GLU A 137 3.16 -10.23 24.35
N ALA A 138 3.12 -11.45 23.78
CA ALA A 138 4.18 -11.92 22.89
C ALA A 138 4.38 -11.02 21.66
N LEU A 139 3.28 -10.54 21.05
CA LEU A 139 3.33 -9.57 19.95
C LEU A 139 3.92 -8.23 20.39
N ASN A 140 3.48 -7.70 21.53
CA ASN A 140 4.00 -6.44 22.10
C ASN A 140 5.50 -6.52 22.40
N GLN A 141 5.98 -7.65 22.91
CA GLN A 141 7.41 -7.87 23.12
C GLN A 141 8.18 -7.93 21.81
N SER A 142 7.63 -8.58 20.78
CA SER A 142 8.21 -8.59 19.44
C SER A 142 8.34 -7.17 18.87
N VAL A 143 7.30 -6.34 19.01
CA VAL A 143 7.31 -4.92 18.62
C VAL A 143 8.39 -4.13 19.37
N LYS A 144 8.52 -4.32 20.69
CA LYS A 144 9.57 -3.66 21.49
C LYS A 144 10.98 -4.01 20.99
N VAL A 145 11.22 -5.29 20.68
CA VAL A 145 12.52 -5.75 20.16
C VAL A 145 12.80 -5.13 18.79
N VAL A 146 11.85 -5.15 17.87
CA VAL A 146 11.98 -4.52 16.54
C VAL A 146 12.29 -3.03 16.69
N ASN A 147 11.53 -2.31 17.52
CA ASN A 147 11.73 -0.89 17.75
C ASN A 147 13.11 -0.59 18.37
N PHE A 148 13.58 -1.40 19.32
CA PHE A 148 14.92 -1.27 19.89
C PHE A 148 16.02 -1.44 18.83
N ILE A 149 15.88 -2.43 17.94
CA ILE A 149 16.84 -2.68 16.87
C ILE A 149 16.86 -1.53 15.87
N LYS A 150 15.67 -0.99 15.53
CA LYS A 150 15.50 0.08 14.54
C LYS A 150 15.73 1.49 15.10
N ALA A 151 15.79 1.66 16.42
CA ALA A 151 15.95 2.95 17.08
C ALA A 151 17.24 3.70 16.66
N ASN A 152 18.30 2.99 16.28
CA ASN A 152 19.51 3.61 15.77
C ASN A 152 20.29 2.70 14.80
N SER A 153 21.20 3.32 14.05
CA SER A 153 21.98 2.63 13.01
C SER A 153 22.95 1.58 13.58
N THR A 154 23.47 1.78 14.79
CA THR A 154 24.39 0.83 15.44
C THR A 154 23.68 -0.48 15.76
N ASN A 155 22.51 -0.44 16.39
CA ASN A 155 21.73 -1.62 16.71
C ASN A 155 21.33 -2.40 15.45
N THR A 156 20.95 -1.69 14.38
CA THR A 156 20.63 -2.31 13.09
C THR A 156 21.86 -3.01 12.48
N ARG A 157 23.06 -2.41 12.54
CA ARG A 157 24.31 -3.04 12.07
C ARG A 157 24.67 -4.28 12.90
N LEU A 158 24.54 -4.20 14.23
CA LEU A 158 24.80 -5.33 15.13
C LEU A 158 23.85 -6.49 14.87
N PHE A 159 22.55 -6.22 14.71
CA PHE A 159 21.56 -7.24 14.35
C PHE A 159 21.89 -7.88 13.00
N LYS A 160 22.29 -7.09 11.99
CA LYS A 160 22.71 -7.60 10.68
C LYS A 160 23.91 -8.54 10.80
N SER A 161 24.91 -8.19 11.61
CA SER A 161 26.06 -9.07 11.89
C SER A 161 25.63 -10.37 12.54
N LEU A 162 24.82 -10.29 13.61
CA LEU A 162 24.29 -11.45 14.32
C LEU A 162 23.54 -12.40 13.39
N CYS A 163 22.67 -11.88 12.50
CA CYS A 163 21.97 -12.69 11.51
C CYS A 163 22.93 -13.36 10.52
N GLY A 164 23.98 -12.67 10.09
CA GLY A 164 25.00 -13.21 9.20
C GLY A 164 25.77 -14.36 9.86
N ASP A 165 26.18 -14.20 11.13
CA ASP A 165 26.90 -15.23 11.89
C ASP A 165 26.05 -16.49 12.10
N MET A 166 24.72 -16.35 12.14
CA MET A 166 23.77 -17.46 12.23
C MET A 166 23.40 -18.06 10.85
N GLY A 167 23.94 -17.54 9.75
CA GLY A 167 23.63 -18.02 8.40
C GLY A 167 22.20 -17.71 7.94
N ASN A 168 21.57 -16.65 8.47
CA ASN A 168 20.20 -16.30 8.11
C ASN A 168 20.15 -15.58 6.74
N LEU A 169 19.17 -15.94 5.91
CA LEU A 169 18.90 -15.30 4.63
C LEU A 169 18.43 -13.84 4.80
N HIS A 170 17.69 -13.55 5.87
CA HIS A 170 17.14 -12.21 6.14
C HIS A 170 17.90 -11.55 7.28
N THR A 171 18.55 -10.42 6.99
CA THR A 171 19.43 -9.72 7.94
C THR A 171 18.92 -8.34 8.34
N THR A 172 17.66 -8.02 8.05
CA THR A 172 17.09 -6.69 8.27
C THR A 172 15.63 -6.80 8.67
N LEU A 173 15.22 -5.93 9.58
CA LEU A 173 13.84 -5.81 10.04
C LEU A 173 13.20 -4.58 9.42
N LEU A 174 11.90 -4.71 9.13
CA LEU A 174 11.02 -3.59 8.82
C LEU A 174 10.71 -2.83 10.11
N LEU A 175 10.52 -1.51 10.00
CA LEU A 175 10.08 -0.72 11.14
C LEU A 175 8.62 -1.07 11.44
N HIS A 176 8.29 -1.31 12.70
CA HIS A 176 6.90 -1.47 13.11
C HIS A 176 6.21 -0.11 13.07
N THR A 177 5.10 -0.03 12.34
CA THR A 177 4.18 1.10 12.37
C THR A 177 2.78 0.57 12.64
N GLU A 178 2.07 1.21 13.57
CA GLU A 178 0.67 0.87 13.83
C GLU A 178 -0.15 1.05 12.55
N VAL A 179 -0.94 0.04 12.23
CA VAL A 179 -1.90 0.09 11.13
C VAL A 179 -3.07 0.95 11.59
N ARG A 180 -3.25 2.12 10.95
CA ARG A 180 -4.34 3.04 11.23
C ARG A 180 -5.65 2.57 10.59
#